data_AF-A0AAD5NMW8-F1
#
_entry.id   AF-A0AAD5NMW8-F1
#
_cell.length_a   1.000
_cell.length_b   1.000
_cell.length_c   1.000
_cell.angle_alpha   90.00
_cell.angle_beta   90.00
_cell.angle_gamma   90.00
#
_symmetry.space_group_name_H-M   'P 1'
#
loop_
_entity.id
_entity.type
_entity.pdbx_description
1 polymer ?
#
loop_
_entity_poly.entity_id
_entity_poly.type
_entity_poly.pdbx_seq_one_letter_code
_entity_poly.pdbx_strand_id
1 'polypeptide(L)'
;MKDYVCSREKLFEFIPQIDRALMWLRNNFFGDEYVSKCKSPIILSHLKPLEEHASSTYTYQIYLDVAAQIMHESKYTHIAPEEEDNYRVYHLPRYQFPDKKRKVVYNLDRVGVQKVDEDGIWDSEKHNQPLISCDCNLFQGKGIPCRHMFCVMKVEHLRKIFESIIFKR
;
A
#
# COMPACT_ATOMS: atom_id res chain seq x y z
N MET A 1 8.43 -30.96 42.10
CA MET A 1 7.58 -30.57 40.95
C MET A 1 8.47 -29.84 39.94
N LYS A 2 9.19 -30.59 39.10
CA LYS A 2 9.97 -30.09 37.96
C LYS A 2 10.18 -31.28 37.03
N ASP A 3 9.15 -31.56 36.24
CA ASP A 3 9.25 -32.58 35.20
C ASP A 3 9.80 -31.90 33.94
N TYR A 4 11.08 -32.19 33.70
CA TYR A 4 11.79 -31.84 32.48
C TYR A 4 11.16 -32.61 31.33
N VAL A 5 10.23 -31.96 30.62
CA VAL A 5 9.73 -32.46 29.34
C VAL A 5 10.90 -32.50 28.36
N CYS A 6 11.27 -33.71 27.96
CA CYS A 6 12.23 -33.99 26.90
C CYS A 6 11.72 -33.36 25.58
N SER A 7 12.22 -32.18 25.21
CA SER A 7 11.70 -31.39 24.08
C SER A 7 12.28 -31.77 22.71
N ARG A 8 12.90 -32.95 22.58
CA ARG A 8 13.42 -33.44 21.28
C ARG A 8 12.38 -34.19 20.46
N GLU A 9 11.41 -34.83 21.10
CA GLU A 9 10.40 -35.65 20.41
C GLU A 9 9.17 -34.86 19.96
N LYS A 10 9.03 -33.58 20.35
CA LYS A 10 7.89 -32.75 19.94
C LYS A 10 8.13 -31.92 18.68
N LEU A 11 9.40 -31.70 18.32
CA LEU A 11 9.79 -30.84 17.19
C LEU A 11 9.56 -31.53 15.84
N PHE A 12 9.78 -32.84 15.76
CA PHE A 12 9.60 -33.58 14.49
C PHE A 12 8.12 -33.67 14.08
N GLU A 13 7.17 -33.63 15.02
CA GLU A 13 5.74 -33.63 14.70
C GLU A 13 5.28 -32.36 13.97
N PHE A 14 6.02 -31.26 14.10
CA PHE A 14 5.76 -30.01 13.38
C PHE A 14 6.39 -29.97 12.00
N ILE A 15 7.41 -30.79 11.73
CA ILE A 15 8.10 -30.82 10.42
C ILE A 15 7.11 -31.12 9.28
N PRO A 16 6.22 -32.13 9.37
CA PRO A 16 5.22 -32.39 8.34
C PRO A 16 4.24 -31.24 8.12
N GLN A 17 3.94 -30.46 9.17
CA GLN A 17 3.03 -29.32 9.07
C GLN A 17 3.72 -28.14 8.39
N ILE A 18 4.99 -27.91 8.70
CA ILE A 18 5.83 -26.90 8.06
C ILE A 18 6.06 -27.27 6.59
N ASP A 19 6.38 -28.53 6.27
CA ASP A 19 6.58 -28.98 4.89
C ASP A 19 5.29 -28.86 4.07
N ARG A 20 4.13 -29.18 4.64
CA ARG A 20 2.83 -28.94 3.99
C ARG A 20 2.55 -27.46 3.79
N ALA A 21 2.87 -26.62 4.76
CA ALA A 21 2.71 -25.16 4.63
C ALA A 21 3.66 -24.60 3.56
N LEU A 22 4.90 -25.06 3.51
CA LEU A 22 5.88 -24.69 2.49
C LEU A 22 5.49 -25.20 1.10
N MET A 23 4.94 -26.41 0.99
CA MET A 23 4.45 -26.96 -0.27
C MET A 23 3.19 -26.23 -0.76
N TRP A 24 2.29 -25.88 0.15
CA TRP A 24 1.12 -25.05 -0.15
C TRP A 24 1.54 -23.65 -0.59
N LEU A 25 2.50 -23.03 0.12
CA LEU A 25 3.09 -21.76 -0.27
C LEU A 25 3.75 -21.89 -1.64
N ARG A 26 4.57 -22.91 -1.88
CA ARG A 26 5.22 -23.12 -3.18
C ARG A 26 4.18 -23.28 -4.29
N ASN A 27 3.18 -24.14 -4.12
CA ASN A 27 2.18 -24.38 -5.15
C ASN A 27 1.29 -23.15 -5.42
N ASN A 28 0.93 -22.39 -4.39
CA ASN A 28 0.17 -21.16 -4.58
C ASN A 28 1.03 -20.01 -5.10
N PHE A 29 2.24 -19.82 -4.59
CA PHE A 29 3.13 -18.73 -5.01
C PHE A 29 3.61 -18.95 -6.45
N PHE A 30 4.01 -20.18 -6.83
CA PHE A 30 4.36 -20.51 -8.21
C PHE A 30 3.12 -20.60 -9.13
N GLY A 31 1.98 -21.05 -8.61
CA GLY A 31 0.70 -21.00 -9.33
C GLY A 31 0.24 -19.56 -9.62
N ASP A 32 0.39 -18.67 -8.64
CA ASP A 32 0.09 -17.25 -8.75
C ASP A 32 1.08 -16.52 -9.66
N GLU A 33 2.38 -16.86 -9.60
CA GLU A 33 3.40 -16.32 -10.51
C GLU A 33 3.17 -16.77 -11.97
N TYR A 34 2.67 -17.99 -12.16
CA TYR A 34 2.29 -18.51 -13.48
C TYR A 34 1.00 -17.85 -14.00
N VAL A 35 -0.05 -17.71 -13.17
CA VAL A 35 -1.31 -17.01 -13.53
C VAL A 35 -1.06 -15.52 -13.79
N SER A 36 -0.13 -14.91 -13.05
CA SER A 36 0.32 -13.52 -13.23
C SER A 36 0.92 -13.26 -14.62
N LYS A 37 1.48 -14.27 -15.29
CA LYS A 37 2.04 -14.13 -16.65
C LYS A 37 0.99 -14.27 -17.75
N CYS A 38 -0.19 -14.82 -17.46
CA CYS A 38 -1.16 -15.22 -18.48
C CYS A 38 -2.48 -14.42 -18.50
N LYS A 39 -2.75 -13.57 -17.50
CA LYS A 39 -3.95 -12.72 -17.49
C LYS A 39 -3.57 -11.25 -17.45
N SER A 40 -3.82 -10.54 -18.55
CA SER A 40 -3.78 -9.08 -18.52
C SER A 40 -4.86 -8.57 -17.56
N PRO A 41 -4.52 -7.65 -16.64
CA PRO A 41 -5.50 -7.09 -15.73
C PRO A 41 -6.50 -6.23 -16.50
N ILE A 42 -7.79 -6.44 -16.22
CA ILE A 42 -8.86 -5.63 -16.81
C ILE A 42 -8.98 -4.35 -15.98
N ILE A 43 -8.61 -3.22 -16.57
CA ILE A 43 -8.71 -1.90 -15.96
C ILE A 43 -10.18 -1.47 -15.95
N LEU A 44 -10.81 -1.51 -14.78
CA LEU A 44 -12.26 -1.25 -14.63
C LEU A 44 -12.57 0.03 -13.84
N SER A 45 -11.60 0.59 -13.13
CA SER A 45 -11.86 1.75 -12.29
C SER A 45 -11.97 3.06 -13.09
N HIS A 46 -12.58 4.06 -12.46
CA HIS A 46 -12.63 5.43 -12.97
C HIS A 46 -11.27 6.15 -12.89
N LEU A 47 -10.29 5.60 -12.15
CA LEU A 47 -8.93 6.12 -12.02
C LEU A 47 -7.95 5.32 -12.89
N LYS A 48 -8.26 5.23 -14.20
CA LYS A 48 -7.49 4.41 -15.16
C LYS A 48 -5.98 4.63 -15.10
N PRO A 49 -5.44 5.86 -15.08
CA PRO A 49 -3.98 6.06 -15.07
C PRO A 49 -3.30 5.45 -13.84
N LEU A 50 -3.94 5.54 -12.66
CA LEU A 50 -3.41 4.99 -11.42
C LEU A 50 -3.47 3.46 -11.42
N GLU A 51 -4.55 2.89 -11.97
CA GLU A 51 -4.72 1.44 -12.06
C GLU A 51 -3.77 0.81 -13.10
N GLU A 52 -3.55 1.47 -14.24
CA GLU A 52 -2.54 1.08 -15.24
C GLU A 52 -1.12 1.16 -14.68
N HIS A 53 -0.83 2.18 -13.88
CA HIS A 53 0.46 2.26 -13.20
C HIS A 53 0.60 1.17 -12.12
N ALA A 54 -0.48 0.85 -11.41
CA ALA A 54 -0.48 -0.23 -10.43
C ALA A 54 -0.21 -1.60 -11.09
N SER A 55 -0.83 -1.88 -12.23
CA SER A 55 -0.67 -3.16 -12.93
C SER A 55 0.75 -3.40 -13.47
N SER A 56 1.45 -2.32 -13.83
CA SER A 56 2.85 -2.37 -14.27
C SER A 56 3.85 -2.40 -13.11
N THR A 57 3.44 -1.95 -11.92
CA THR A 57 4.32 -1.83 -10.74
C THR A 57 4.24 -3.03 -9.81
N TYR A 58 3.05 -3.59 -9.60
CA TYR A 58 2.79 -4.64 -8.62
C TYR A 58 2.70 -6.03 -9.27
N THR A 59 2.98 -7.08 -8.48
CA THR A 59 2.62 -8.45 -8.88
C THR A 59 1.11 -8.57 -9.01
N TYR A 60 0.61 -9.50 -9.82
CA TYR A 60 -0.82 -9.62 -10.11
C TYR A 60 -1.72 -9.69 -8.85
N GLN A 61 -1.32 -10.49 -7.85
CA GLN A 61 -2.09 -10.60 -6.60
C GLN A 61 -2.12 -9.28 -5.81
N ILE A 62 -1.00 -8.56 -5.74
CA ILE A 62 -0.94 -7.25 -5.08
C ILE A 62 -1.75 -6.21 -5.88
N TYR A 63 -1.69 -6.27 -7.21
CA TYR A 63 -2.51 -5.43 -8.08
C TYR A 63 -4.01 -5.62 -7.80
N LEU A 64 -4.51 -6.85 -7.60
CA LEU A 64 -5.93 -7.08 -7.28
C LEU A 64 -6.33 -6.38 -5.98
N ASP A 65 -5.49 -6.45 -4.95
CA ASP A 65 -5.70 -5.75 -3.69
C ASP A 65 -5.71 -4.23 -3.88
N VAL A 66 -4.78 -3.70 -4.70
CA VAL A 66 -4.70 -2.27 -5.02
C VAL A 66 -5.91 -1.80 -5.83
N ALA A 67 -6.32 -2.55 -6.86
CA ALA A 67 -7.51 -2.26 -7.66
C ALA A 67 -8.76 -2.22 -6.78
N ALA A 68 -8.88 -3.10 -5.79
CA ALA A 68 -9.95 -3.05 -4.81
C ALA A 68 -9.90 -1.78 -3.94
N GLN A 69 -8.70 -1.29 -3.55
CA GLN A 69 -8.57 0.00 -2.86
C GLN A 69 -9.00 1.17 -3.76
N ILE A 70 -8.60 1.17 -5.03
CA ILE A 70 -8.97 2.20 -6.02
C ILE A 70 -10.50 2.23 -6.21
N MET A 71 -11.15 1.08 -6.37
CA MET A 71 -12.62 1.01 -6.52
C MET A 71 -13.34 1.54 -5.27
N HIS A 72 -12.83 1.20 -4.08
CA HIS A 72 -13.43 1.61 -2.81
C HIS A 72 -13.13 3.04 -2.39
N GLU A 73 -12.23 3.74 -3.08
CA GLU A 73 -11.98 5.17 -2.90
C GLU A 73 -13.26 5.97 -3.04
N SER A 74 -14.10 5.62 -4.03
CA SER A 74 -15.38 6.30 -4.34
C SER A 74 -16.37 6.37 -3.17
N LYS A 75 -16.17 5.57 -2.11
CA LYS A 75 -16.95 5.59 -0.88
C LYS A 75 -16.63 6.80 0.01
N TYR A 76 -15.61 7.58 -0.32
CA TYR A 76 -15.15 8.73 0.45
C TYR A 76 -15.31 10.00 -0.38
N THR A 77 -15.70 11.06 0.29
CA THR A 77 -15.64 12.42 -0.24
C THR A 77 -14.50 13.16 0.44
N HIS A 78 -14.12 14.32 -0.10
CA HIS A 78 -13.13 15.19 0.50
C HIS A 78 -13.80 16.50 0.93
N ILE A 79 -13.28 17.08 2.00
CA ILE A 79 -13.53 18.47 2.39
C ILE A 79 -12.33 19.30 1.91
N ALA A 80 -12.49 20.61 1.75
CA ALA A 80 -11.37 21.51 1.48
C ALA A 80 -10.22 21.22 2.47
N PRO A 81 -8.97 21.03 1.99
CA PRO A 81 -7.87 20.69 2.86
C PRO A 81 -7.50 21.86 3.77
N GLU A 82 -6.99 21.54 4.95
CA GLU A 82 -6.22 22.51 5.74
C GLU A 82 -4.84 22.61 5.07
N GLU A 83 -4.53 23.78 4.52
CA GLU A 83 -3.26 24.05 3.85
C GLU A 83 -2.28 24.73 4.82
N GLU A 84 -1.09 24.16 4.95
CA GLU A 84 0.08 24.79 5.56
C GLU A 84 1.21 24.88 4.53
N ASP A 85 2.26 25.65 4.82
CA ASP A 85 3.31 25.99 3.84
C ASP A 85 3.93 24.77 3.13
N ASN A 86 4.07 23.64 3.83
CA ASN A 86 4.77 22.45 3.32
C ASN A 86 3.89 21.20 3.20
N TYR A 87 2.62 21.25 3.64
CA TYR A 87 1.74 20.08 3.61
C TYR A 87 0.25 20.46 3.59
N ARG A 88 -0.57 19.54 3.08
CA ARG A 88 -2.03 19.62 3.07
C ARG A 88 -2.64 18.48 3.88
N VAL A 89 -3.63 18.81 4.70
CA VAL A 89 -4.37 17.82 5.49
C VAL A 89 -5.77 17.66 4.92
N TYR A 90 -6.07 16.45 4.46
CA TYR A 90 -7.37 16.04 3.97
C TYR A 90 -8.16 15.29 5.04
N HIS A 91 -9.39 15.76 5.28
CA HIS A 91 -10.39 15.02 6.05
C HIS A 91 -11.38 14.37 5.09
N LEU A 92 -11.42 13.04 5.12
CA LEU A 92 -12.19 12.23 4.19
C LEU A 92 -13.39 11.56 4.90
N PRO A 93 -14.56 12.20 4.94
CA PRO A 93 -15.78 11.56 5.42
C PRO A 93 -16.19 10.42 4.49
N ARG A 94 -16.77 9.37 5.07
CA ARG A 94 -17.35 8.27 4.30
C ARG A 94 -18.77 8.65 3.86
N TYR A 95 -19.11 8.36 2.60
CA TYR A 95 -20.47 8.51 2.08
C TYR A 95 -21.46 7.78 3.00
N GLN A 96 -22.56 8.46 3.35
CA GLN A 96 -23.59 8.05 4.33
C GLN A 96 -23.13 7.98 5.80
N PHE A 97 -21.85 8.24 6.11
CA PHE A 97 -21.31 8.20 7.48
C PHE A 97 -20.30 9.34 7.70
N PRO A 98 -20.75 10.60 7.74
CA PRO A 98 -19.86 11.78 7.81
C PRO A 98 -19.02 11.80 9.10
N ASP A 99 -19.54 11.26 10.20
CA ASP A 99 -18.82 11.18 11.48
C ASP A 99 -17.57 10.28 11.40
N LYS A 100 -17.55 9.33 10.46
CA LYS A 100 -16.42 8.41 10.24
C LYS A 100 -15.45 9.00 9.21
N LYS A 101 -14.78 10.08 9.60
CA LYS A 101 -13.74 10.73 8.80
C LYS A 101 -12.36 10.09 8.99
N ARG A 102 -11.54 10.21 7.95
CA ARG A 102 -10.15 9.74 7.92
C ARG A 102 -9.22 10.88 7.57
N LYS A 103 -8.10 10.99 8.28
CA LYS A 103 -7.07 12.00 8.06
C LYS A 103 -6.01 11.46 7.11
N VAL A 104 -5.74 12.21 6.05
CA VAL A 104 -4.66 11.95 5.10
C VAL A 104 -3.81 13.20 4.97
N VAL A 105 -2.49 13.06 5.10
CA VAL A 105 -1.54 14.16 4.95
C VAL A 105 -0.81 14.01 3.62
N TYR A 106 -0.73 15.09 2.87
CA TYR A 106 0.00 15.20 1.61
C TYR A 106 1.13 16.22 1.75
N ASN A 107 2.37 15.77 1.62
CA ASN A 107 3.56 16.59 1.85
C ASN A 107 4.02 17.23 0.52
N LEU A 108 3.93 18.56 0.41
CA LEU A 108 4.23 19.30 -0.82
C LEU A 108 5.73 19.34 -1.13
N ASP A 109 6.59 19.34 -0.10
CA ASP A 109 8.06 19.29 -0.21
C ASP A 109 8.58 18.06 -0.98
N ARG A 110 7.73 17.06 -1.21
CA ARG A 110 8.09 15.80 -1.88
C ARG A 110 7.55 15.73 -3.32
N VAL A 111 6.81 16.74 -3.77
CA VAL A 111 6.29 16.82 -5.15
C VAL A 111 7.45 17.18 -6.08
N GLY A 112 7.90 16.21 -6.87
CA GLY A 112 9.01 16.40 -7.83
C GLY A 112 10.40 15.97 -7.32
N VAL A 113 10.53 15.57 -6.05
CA VAL A 113 11.80 15.04 -5.51
C VAL A 113 11.99 13.59 -5.96
N GLN A 114 12.57 13.44 -7.16
CA GLN A 114 13.00 12.17 -7.71
C GLN A 114 14.47 11.93 -7.35
N LYS A 115 14.73 11.57 -6.09
CA LYS A 115 16.05 11.17 -5.55
C LYS A 115 17.27 11.74 -6.31
N VAL A 116 17.58 13.02 -6.11
CA VAL A 116 18.93 13.59 -5.90
C VAL A 116 18.82 15.10 -6.04
N ASP A 117 19.18 15.82 -4.98
CA ASP A 117 19.52 17.24 -5.10
C ASP A 117 20.93 17.32 -5.70
N GLU A 118 21.14 18.25 -6.61
CA GLU A 118 22.40 18.49 -7.35
C GLU A 118 23.55 18.92 -6.40
N ASP A 119 23.19 19.41 -5.20
CA ASP A 119 24.11 19.97 -4.21
C ASP A 119 24.53 18.97 -3.11
N GLY A 120 24.06 17.71 -3.14
CA GLY A 120 24.58 16.64 -2.28
C GLY A 120 24.39 16.82 -0.77
N ILE A 121 23.59 17.80 -0.32
CA ILE A 121 23.28 18.00 1.11
C ILE A 121 22.18 17.02 1.52
N TRP A 122 22.58 15.95 2.22
CA TRP A 122 21.68 14.95 2.76
C TRP A 122 20.98 15.46 4.02
N ASP A 123 19.83 16.13 3.86
CA ASP A 123 19.02 16.57 5.00
C ASP A 123 18.11 15.42 5.49
N SER A 124 18.67 14.61 6.40
CA SER A 124 18.12 13.30 6.80
C SER A 124 16.67 13.32 7.30
N GLU A 125 16.23 14.46 7.85
CA GLU A 125 14.91 14.59 8.47
C GLU A 125 13.79 14.82 7.45
N LYS A 126 14.04 15.61 6.39
CA LYS A 126 13.09 15.84 5.29
C LYS A 126 12.97 14.64 4.36
N HIS A 127 14.03 13.83 4.23
CA HIS A 127 14.03 12.69 3.32
C HIS A 127 13.28 11.45 3.82
N ASN A 128 12.90 11.40 5.11
CA ASN A 128 12.27 10.22 5.69
C ASN A 128 10.72 10.26 5.69
N GLN A 129 10.11 11.37 5.28
CA GLN A 129 8.66 11.49 5.28
C GLN A 129 8.04 10.98 3.96
N PRO A 130 6.97 10.16 4.01
CA PRO A 130 6.28 9.69 2.82
C PRO A 130 5.50 10.84 2.17
N LEU A 131 5.36 10.84 0.85
CA LEU A 131 4.63 11.89 0.13
C LEU A 131 3.15 11.97 0.59
N ILE A 132 2.52 10.81 0.79
CA ILE A 132 1.16 10.71 1.31
C ILE A 132 1.20 9.77 2.53
N SER A 133 0.56 10.18 3.62
CA SER A 133 0.36 9.33 4.81
C SER A 133 -1.11 9.33 5.24
N CYS A 134 -1.58 8.22 5.80
CA CYS A 134 -2.98 8.05 6.22
C CYS A 134 -3.05 7.43 7.62
N ASP A 135 -4.03 7.86 8.41
CA ASP A 135 -4.28 7.35 9.77
C ASP A 135 -4.79 5.90 9.83
N CYS A 136 -5.11 5.28 8.69
CA CYS A 136 -5.71 3.95 8.65
C CYS A 136 -4.69 2.80 8.80
N ASN A 137 -3.39 3.11 8.79
CA ASN A 137 -2.26 2.18 8.94
C ASN A 137 -2.20 1.02 7.93
N LEU A 138 -3.00 1.04 6.85
CA LEU A 138 -3.00 -0.04 5.85
C LEU A 138 -1.64 -0.13 5.13
N PHE A 139 -1.02 1.02 4.83
CA PHE A 139 0.28 1.03 4.15
C PHE A 139 1.37 0.44 5.05
N GLN A 140 1.38 0.79 6.32
CA GLN A 140 2.32 0.26 7.31
C GLN A 140 2.12 -1.25 7.54
N GLY A 141 0.88 -1.74 7.46
CA GLY A 141 0.57 -3.16 7.66
C GLY A 141 0.74 -4.05 6.42
N LYS A 142 0.35 -3.56 5.24
CA LYS A 142 0.32 -4.36 3.99
C LYS A 142 1.30 -3.88 2.91
N GLY A 143 1.90 -2.70 3.05
CA GLY A 143 2.80 -2.12 2.05
C GLY A 143 2.10 -1.59 0.80
N ILE A 144 0.77 -1.45 0.81
CA ILE A 144 -0.01 -0.92 -0.33
C ILE A 144 -0.76 0.37 0.05
N PRO A 145 -0.90 1.34 -0.87
CA PRO A 145 -1.69 2.53 -0.63
C PRO A 145 -3.15 2.18 -0.31
N CYS A 146 -3.73 2.88 0.65
CA CYS A 146 -5.12 2.68 1.01
C CYS A 146 -6.07 3.48 0.12
N ARG A 147 -7.34 3.09 0.11
CA ARG A 147 -8.42 3.85 -0.56
C ARG A 147 -8.48 5.33 -0.18
N HIS A 148 -8.05 5.71 1.03
CA HIS A 148 -7.98 7.12 1.46
C HIS A 148 -6.85 7.88 0.77
N MET A 149 -5.69 7.23 0.58
CA MET A 149 -4.58 7.79 -0.18
C MET A 149 -4.96 7.97 -1.64
N PHE A 150 -5.66 7.00 -2.23
CA PHE A 150 -6.19 7.13 -3.60
C PHE A 150 -7.20 8.28 -3.73
N CYS A 151 -7.94 8.62 -2.67
CA CYS A 151 -8.84 9.77 -2.67
C CYS A 151 -8.06 11.08 -2.83
N VAL A 152 -7.00 11.24 -2.05
CA VAL A 152 -6.11 12.39 -2.17
C VAL A 152 -5.41 12.41 -3.52
N MET A 153 -4.92 11.27 -4.03
CA MET A 153 -4.34 11.19 -5.38
C MET A 153 -5.30 11.68 -6.46
N LYS A 154 -6.58 11.33 -6.36
CA LYS A 154 -7.61 11.78 -7.29
C LYS A 154 -7.80 13.30 -7.22
N VAL A 155 -7.90 13.87 -6.00
CA VAL A 155 -8.10 15.31 -5.80
C VAL A 155 -6.88 16.11 -6.24
N GLU A 156 -5.69 15.59 -6.02
CA GLU A 156 -4.40 16.16 -6.47
C GLU A 156 -4.08 15.82 -7.94
N HIS A 157 -5.02 15.21 -8.67
CA HIS A 157 -4.89 14.83 -10.08
C HIS A 157 -3.64 14.01 -10.43
N LEU A 158 -3.18 13.19 -9.47
CA LEU A 158 -2.02 12.32 -9.63
C LEU A 158 -2.34 11.16 -10.56
N ARG A 159 -1.48 10.93 -11.54
CA ARG A 159 -1.64 9.87 -12.55
C ARG A 159 -0.81 8.62 -12.26
N LYS A 160 0.12 8.70 -11.30
CA LYS A 160 1.02 7.61 -10.93
C LYS A 160 1.08 7.46 -9.41
N ILE A 161 1.29 6.23 -8.96
CA ILE A 161 1.58 5.91 -7.57
C ILE A 161 3.05 6.22 -7.32
N PHE A 162 3.34 7.00 -6.28
CA PHE A 162 4.71 7.44 -6.02
C PHE A 162 5.57 6.34 -5.42
N GLU A 163 6.85 6.32 -5.77
CA GLU A 163 7.80 5.32 -5.27
C GLU A 163 7.92 5.29 -3.75
N SER A 164 7.72 6.44 -3.08
CA SER A 164 7.77 6.54 -1.62
C SER A 164 6.64 5.77 -0.91
N ILE A 165 5.59 5.39 -1.64
CA ILE A 165 4.43 4.64 -1.15
C ILE A 165 4.25 3.32 -1.92
N ILE A 166 5.33 2.83 -2.52
CA ILE A 166 5.44 1.49 -3.12
C ILE A 166 6.44 0.72 -2.26
N PHE A 167 5.99 -0.34 -1.60
CA PHE A 167 6.91 -1.22 -0.88
C PHE A 167 7.67 -2.09 -1.89
N LYS A 168 8.96 -1.80 -2.10
CA LYS A 168 9.86 -2.68 -2.85
C LYS A 168 10.28 -3.82 -1.90
N ARG A 169 9.82 -5.04 -2.15
CA ARG A 169 10.30 -6.26 -1.48
C ARG A 169 11.54 -6.80 -2.17
#